data_AF-A0A9P5SQ09-F1
#
_entry.id   AF-A0A9P5SQ09-F1
#
_cell.length_a   1.000
_cell.length_b   1.000
_cell.length_c   1.000
_cell.angle_alpha   90.00
_cell.angle_beta   90.00
_cell.angle_gamma   90.00
#
_symmetry.space_group_name_H-M   'P 1'
#
loop_
_entity.id
_entity.type
_entity.pdbx_description
1 polymer ?
#
loop_
_entity_poly.entity_id
_entity_poly.type
_entity_poly.pdbx_seq_one_letter_code
_entity_poly.pdbx_strand_id
1 'polypeptide(L)'
;MALSLEYAPEPVPNSIVVQRMQEFALARREHEQLYSIDWKYLAQERTVANWPETREDMHTRLDQALAHNIHSYGRVLQNSDREVDLSIIFVTHASPVSALLEACLQTPVLVPVPRCSISRCRWTPLKSGNEEATEGLRDVLMRSKVSQTVNQEHGHWLLDFQRYTRHLDRDHR
;
A
#
# COMPACT_ATOMS: atom_id res chain seq x y z
N MET A 1 -8.18 -12.05 25.80
CA MET A 1 -6.72 -11.85 25.72
C MET A 1 -6.49 -10.37 25.48
N ALA A 2 -6.15 -9.62 26.52
CA ALA A 2 -5.99 -8.16 26.43
C ALA A 2 -4.67 -7.86 25.70
N LEU A 3 -4.74 -7.19 24.55
CA LEU A 3 -3.57 -6.65 23.87
C LEU A 3 -3.00 -5.53 24.75
N SER A 4 -1.88 -5.79 25.43
CA SER A 4 -1.22 -4.76 26.23
C SER A 4 -0.79 -3.61 25.32
N LEU A 5 -1.35 -2.43 25.59
CA LEU A 5 -0.89 -1.15 25.09
C LEU A 5 0.43 -0.80 25.80
N GLU A 6 1.47 -1.61 25.64
CA GLU A 6 2.82 -1.14 25.96
C GLU A 6 3.28 -0.31 24.77
N TYR A 7 3.03 1.00 24.89
CA TYR A 7 3.81 2.01 24.20
C TYR A 7 5.22 1.87 24.75
N ALA A 8 6.22 1.55 23.92
CA ALA A 8 7.60 1.58 24.38
C ALA A 8 7.89 3.04 24.78
N PRO A 9 8.11 3.33 26.07
CA PRO A 9 8.23 4.70 26.55
C PRO A 9 9.51 5.36 26.04
N GLU A 10 10.49 4.55 25.64
CA GLU A 10 11.78 5.01 25.16
C GLU A 10 11.84 4.93 23.63
N PRO A 11 12.34 5.99 22.97
CA PRO A 11 12.58 5.95 21.53
C PRO A 11 13.60 4.85 21.22
N VAL A 12 13.47 4.22 20.05
CA VAL A 12 14.45 3.25 19.56
C VAL A 12 15.84 3.92 19.53
N PRO A 13 16.88 3.32 20.14
CA PRO A 13 18.21 3.90 20.14
C PRO A 13 18.70 4.24 18.72
N ASN A 14 19.28 5.43 18.56
CA ASN A 14 19.79 5.90 17.26
C ASN A 14 20.82 4.94 16.63
N SER A 15 21.58 4.21 17.44
CA SER A 15 22.53 3.19 16.97
C SER A 15 21.83 2.10 16.13
N ILE A 16 20.66 1.64 16.58
CA ILE A 16 19.85 0.65 15.85
C ILE A 16 19.34 1.26 14.54
N VAL A 17 18.83 2.49 14.59
CA VAL A 17 18.32 3.19 13.40
C VAL A 17 19.43 3.34 12.35
N VAL A 18 20.60 3.84 12.75
CA VAL A 18 21.76 4.04 11.87
C VAL A 18 22.24 2.71 11.29
N GLN A 19 22.36 1.67 12.12
CA GLN A 19 22.77 0.34 11.65
C GLN A 19 21.78 -0.19 10.61
N ARG A 20 20.47 -0.12 10.86
CA ARG A 20 19.45 -0.60 9.91
C ARG A 20 19.44 0.22 8.62
N MET A 21 19.68 1.53 8.69
CA MET A 21 19.83 2.36 7.50
C MET A 21 21.08 1.98 6.68
N GLN A 22 22.18 1.63 7.33
CA GLN A 22 23.39 1.15 6.66
C GLN A 22 23.19 -0.22 6.01
N GLU A 23 22.59 -1.17 6.73
CA GLU A 23 22.21 -2.49 6.19
C GLU A 23 21.29 -2.34 4.98
N PHE A 24 20.29 -1.46 5.07
CA PHE A 24 19.41 -1.14 3.95
C PHE A 24 20.16 -0.53 2.76
N ALA A 25 21.09 0.40 3.00
CA ALA A 25 21.89 1.00 1.95
C ALA A 25 22.81 -0.02 1.24
N LEU A 26 23.35 -0.99 1.98
CA LEU A 26 24.15 -2.08 1.43
C LEU A 26 23.30 -3.03 0.58
N ALA A 27 22.17 -3.50 1.12
CA ALA A 27 21.22 -4.33 0.38
C ALA A 27 20.72 -3.64 -0.90
N ARG A 28 20.50 -2.33 -0.84
CA ARG A 28 20.10 -1.53 -2.00
C ARG A 28 21.15 -1.58 -3.13
N ARG A 29 22.46 -1.53 -2.83
CA ARG A 29 23.51 -1.62 -3.87
C ARG A 29 23.43 -2.91 -4.69
N GLU A 30 23.02 -3.99 -4.05
CA GLU A 30 22.89 -5.31 -4.69
C GLU A 30 21.61 -5.40 -5.56
N HIS A 31 20.59 -4.59 -5.27
CA HIS A 31 19.28 -4.66 -5.90
C HIS A 31 18.89 -3.43 -6.75
N GLU A 32 19.74 -2.41 -6.84
CA GLU A 32 19.49 -1.19 -7.63
C GLU A 32 19.25 -1.45 -9.13
N GLN A 33 19.67 -2.62 -9.62
CA GLN A 33 19.40 -3.05 -10.99
C GLN A 33 17.95 -3.50 -11.20
N LEU A 34 17.25 -3.90 -10.14
CA LEU A 34 15.92 -4.53 -10.19
C LEU A 34 14.77 -3.54 -9.96
N TYR A 35 14.99 -2.48 -9.19
CA TYR A 35 13.96 -1.49 -8.89
C TYR A 35 14.56 -0.10 -8.68
N SER A 36 13.75 0.93 -8.95
CA SER A 36 14.04 2.31 -8.59
C SER A 36 13.05 2.76 -7.53
N ILE A 37 13.53 3.38 -6.45
CA ILE A 37 12.68 3.96 -5.40
C ILE A 37 12.66 5.47 -5.57
N ASP A 38 11.47 6.02 -5.80
CA ASP A 38 11.24 7.45 -5.68
C ASP A 38 10.92 7.81 -4.22
N TRP A 39 11.84 8.52 -3.58
CA TRP A 39 11.66 9.02 -2.21
C TRP A 39 10.95 10.37 -2.19
N LYS A 40 10.73 11.00 -3.35
CA LYS A 40 10.18 12.35 -3.46
C LYS A 40 8.66 12.29 -3.55
N TYR A 41 8.01 12.00 -2.43
CA TYR A 41 6.58 12.28 -2.33
C TYR A 41 6.35 13.78 -2.09
N LEU A 42 5.69 14.43 -3.04
CA LEU A 42 5.17 15.78 -2.85
C LEU A 42 3.68 15.68 -2.55
N ALA A 43 3.33 15.83 -1.27
CA ALA A 43 1.93 15.93 -0.86
C ALA A 43 1.27 17.11 -1.59
N GLN A 44 0.31 16.79 -2.46
CA GLN A 44 -0.48 17.79 -3.18
C GLN A 44 -1.42 18.52 -2.21
N GLU A 45 -2.06 17.77 -1.33
CA GLU A 45 -2.88 18.32 -0.27
C GLU A 45 -2.04 18.42 1.02
N ARG A 46 -1.74 19.67 1.41
CA ARG A 46 -1.00 19.99 2.63
C ARG A 46 -1.90 20.48 3.76
N THR A 47 -3.18 20.64 3.46
CA THR A 47 -4.20 21.02 4.44
C THR A 47 -4.42 19.86 5.40
N VAL A 48 -4.22 20.15 6.68
CA VAL A 48 -4.53 19.20 7.75
C VAL A 48 -6.05 19.17 7.91
N ALA A 49 -6.62 17.99 8.03
CA ALA A 49 -8.05 17.84 8.29
C ALA A 49 -8.43 18.51 9.62
N ASN A 50 -9.63 19.10 9.67
CA ASN A 50 -10.14 19.67 10.90
C ASN A 50 -10.41 18.56 11.93
N TRP A 51 -9.99 18.78 13.18
CA TRP A 51 -10.24 17.84 14.26
C TRP A 51 -11.52 18.19 15.02
N PRO A 52 -12.40 17.22 15.35
CA PRO A 52 -12.35 15.81 14.96
C PRO A 52 -12.73 15.59 13.48
N GLU A 53 -12.00 14.71 12.80
CA GLU A 53 -12.31 14.27 11.43
C GLU A 53 -13.30 13.11 11.48
N THR A 54 -14.34 13.13 10.64
CA THR A 54 -15.28 12.01 10.51
C THR A 54 -14.65 10.86 9.72
N ARG A 55 -15.22 9.65 9.84
CA ARG A 55 -14.74 8.51 9.06
C ARG A 55 -14.93 8.75 7.57
N GLU A 56 -16.05 9.34 7.19
CA GLU A 56 -16.46 9.64 5.82
C GLU A 56 -15.53 10.68 5.19
N ASP A 57 -15.16 11.72 5.93
CA ASP A 57 -14.19 12.73 5.49
C ASP A 57 -12.80 12.11 5.30
N MET A 58 -12.35 11.31 6.27
CA MET A 58 -11.07 10.58 6.17
C MET A 58 -11.05 9.63 4.96
N HIS A 59 -12.14 8.90 4.73
CA HIS A 59 -12.27 8.00 3.58
C HIS A 59 -12.19 8.76 2.26
N THR A 60 -12.96 9.85 2.13
CA THR A 60 -12.97 10.70 0.92
C THR A 60 -11.58 11.27 0.63
N ARG A 61 -10.89 11.76 1.66
CA ARG A 61 -9.53 12.29 1.52
C ARG A 61 -8.52 11.23 1.10
N LEU A 62 -8.62 10.01 1.63
CA LEU A 62 -7.70 8.92 1.28
C LEU A 62 -7.98 8.35 -0.12
N ASP A 63 -9.23 8.31 -0.54
CA ASP A 63 -9.62 7.94 -1.91
C ASP A 63 -9.02 8.94 -2.93
N GLN A 64 -9.15 10.24 -2.66
CA GLN A 64 -8.53 11.30 -3.47
C GLN A 64 -7.00 11.20 -3.48
N ALA A 65 -6.38 10.97 -2.32
CA ALA A 65 -4.93 10.83 -2.21
C ALA A 65 -4.42 9.61 -2.99
N LEU A 66 -5.14 8.47 -2.93
CA LEU A 66 -4.82 7.27 -3.70
C LEU A 66 -4.92 7.53 -5.20
N ALA A 67 -6.06 8.08 -5.65
CA ALA A 67 -6.29 8.40 -7.06
C ALA A 67 -5.21 9.35 -7.59
N HIS A 68 -4.82 10.35 -6.79
CA HIS A 68 -3.75 11.27 -7.15
C HIS A 68 -2.40 10.56 -7.30
N ASN A 69 -2.01 9.72 -6.33
CA ASN A 69 -0.74 9.00 -6.40
C ASN A 69 -0.69 8.09 -7.64
N ILE A 70 -1.78 7.36 -7.91
CA ILE A 70 -1.91 6.52 -9.11
C ILE A 70 -1.78 7.37 -10.37
N HIS A 71 -2.45 8.52 -10.45
CA HIS A 71 -2.39 9.40 -11.62
C HIS A 71 -0.99 9.98 -11.85
N SER A 72 -0.36 10.50 -10.80
CA SER A 72 0.97 11.11 -10.85
C SER A 72 2.03 10.10 -11.32
N TYR A 73 2.09 8.92 -10.69
CA TYR A 73 3.04 7.90 -11.12
C TYR A 73 2.64 7.26 -12.45
N GLY A 74 1.35 7.10 -12.74
CA GLY A 74 0.87 6.63 -14.04
C GLY A 74 1.34 7.52 -15.20
N ARG A 75 1.33 8.85 -15.03
CA ARG A 75 1.90 9.77 -16.03
C ARG A 75 3.41 9.63 -16.21
N VAL A 76 4.14 9.35 -15.13
CA VAL A 76 5.60 9.09 -15.22
C VAL A 76 5.86 7.81 -16.03
N LEU A 77 5.04 6.78 -15.83
CA LEU A 77 5.13 5.52 -16.59
C LEU A 77 4.79 5.70 -18.07
N GLN A 78 3.77 6.49 -18.40
CA GLN A 78 3.40 6.76 -19.80
C GLN A 78 4.52 7.43 -20.60
N ASN A 79 5.39 8.20 -19.94
CA ASN A 79 6.55 8.85 -20.56
C ASN A 79 7.82 7.99 -20.51
N SER A 80 7.74 6.78 -19.98
CA SER A 80 8.86 5.83 -19.92
C SER A 80 8.85 4.96 -21.17
N ASP A 81 10.01 4.82 -21.82
CA ASP A 81 10.20 3.89 -22.95
C ASP A 81 10.24 2.41 -22.52
N ARG A 82 10.13 2.14 -21.22
CA ARG A 82 10.18 0.79 -20.64
C ARG A 82 8.86 0.46 -19.97
N GLU A 83 8.37 -0.74 -20.23
CA GLU A 83 7.34 -1.39 -19.42
C GLU A 83 7.94 -1.70 -18.04
N VAL A 84 7.46 -0.99 -17.01
CA VAL A 84 7.91 -1.16 -15.64
C VAL A 84 6.71 -1.33 -14.72
N ASP A 85 6.84 -2.25 -13.77
CA ASP A 85 5.84 -2.43 -12.73
C ASP A 85 5.90 -1.26 -11.74
N LEU A 86 4.73 -0.79 -11.30
CA LEU A 86 4.60 0.24 -10.28
C LEU A 86 4.11 -0.36 -8.97
N SER A 87 4.87 -0.11 -7.91
CA SER A 87 4.47 -0.40 -6.54
C SER A 87 4.45 0.89 -5.72
N ILE A 88 3.30 1.20 -5.11
CA ILE A 88 3.12 2.35 -4.22
C ILE A 88 3.01 1.84 -2.79
N ILE A 89 3.86 2.33 -1.90
CA ILE A 89 3.90 1.92 -0.49
C ILE A 89 3.38 3.06 0.38
N PHE A 90 2.30 2.80 1.12
CA PHE A 90 1.77 3.72 2.13
C PHE A 90 2.16 3.25 3.52
N VAL A 91 2.89 4.09 4.26
CA VAL A 91 3.17 3.88 5.68
C VAL A 91 2.27 4.81 6.48
N THR A 92 1.32 4.24 7.23
CA THR A 92 0.27 5.02 7.90
C THR A 92 -0.27 4.32 9.15
N HIS A 93 -1.26 4.93 9.79
CA HIS A 93 -1.91 4.47 11.01
C HIS A 93 -3.03 3.45 10.71
N ALA A 94 -3.55 2.78 11.74
CA ALA A 94 -4.55 1.72 11.59
C ALA A 94 -5.84 2.17 10.87
N SER A 95 -6.41 3.33 11.22
CA SER A 95 -7.65 3.79 10.61
C SER A 95 -7.51 4.12 9.11
N PRO A 96 -6.46 4.84 8.67
CA PRO A 96 -6.20 5.05 7.25
C PRO A 96 -5.97 3.78 6.43
N VAL A 97 -5.40 2.71 7.01
CA VAL A 97 -5.22 1.44 6.28
C VAL A 97 -6.57 0.88 5.82
N SER A 98 -7.57 0.88 6.71
CA SER A 98 -8.90 0.37 6.36
C SER A 98 -9.53 1.21 5.24
N ALA A 99 -9.47 2.54 5.35
CA ALA A 99 -10.00 3.43 4.32
C ALA A 99 -9.28 3.32 2.97
N LEU A 100 -7.96 3.10 2.95
CA LEU A 100 -7.23 2.84 1.70
C LEU A 100 -7.62 1.49 1.06
N LEU A 101 -7.84 0.44 1.87
CA LEU A 101 -8.36 -0.83 1.36
C LEU A 101 -9.77 -0.68 0.80
N GLU A 102 -10.62 0.10 1.47
CA GLU A 102 -11.98 0.44 1.01
C GLU A 102 -11.94 1.20 -0.33
N ALA A 103 -11.05 2.19 -0.47
CA ALA A 103 -10.86 2.93 -1.72
C ALA A 103 -10.47 2.01 -2.90
N CYS A 104 -9.55 1.05 -2.67
CA CYS A 104 -9.22 0.06 -3.70
C CYS A 104 -10.40 -0.87 -4.01
N LEU A 105 -11.02 -1.45 -2.99
CA LEU A 105 -11.97 -2.56 -3.15
C LEU A 105 -13.41 -2.11 -3.41
N GLN A 106 -13.71 -0.83 -3.18
CA GLN A 106 -15.06 -0.24 -3.25
C GLN A 106 -16.07 -1.06 -2.43
N THR A 107 -15.59 -1.59 -1.29
CA THR A 107 -16.33 -2.45 -0.39
C THR A 107 -15.87 -2.12 1.02
N PRO A 108 -16.78 -2.05 2.02
CA PRO A 108 -16.38 -1.82 3.40
C PRO A 108 -15.43 -2.92 3.90
N VAL A 109 -14.28 -2.51 4.44
CA VAL A 109 -13.23 -3.35 5.00
C VAL A 109 -12.87 -2.78 6.36
N LEU A 110 -13.48 -3.33 7.41
CA LEU A 110 -13.09 -3.03 8.77
C LEU A 110 -12.30 -4.20 9.35
N VAL A 111 -10.98 -4.03 9.44
CA VAL A 111 -10.11 -5.05 10.01
C VAL A 111 -9.21 -4.49 11.10
N PRO A 112 -8.90 -5.28 12.15
CA PRO A 112 -7.92 -4.86 13.14
C PRO A 112 -6.55 -4.84 12.47
N VAL A 113 -5.80 -3.75 12.58
CA VAL A 113 -4.49 -3.60 11.93
C VAL A 113 -3.39 -3.72 12.99
N PRO A 114 -2.69 -4.88 13.10
CA PRO A 114 -1.56 -5.01 14.00
C PRO A 114 -0.43 -4.04 13.64
N ARG A 115 0.42 -3.72 14.62
CA ARG A 115 1.61 -2.88 14.42
C ARG A 115 2.49 -3.48 13.33
N CYS A 116 2.95 -2.63 12.42
CA CYS A 116 3.80 -3.00 11.29
C CYS A 116 3.23 -4.11 10.39
N SER A 117 1.91 -4.36 10.44
CA SER A 117 1.30 -5.32 9.51
C SER A 117 1.24 -4.74 8.10
N ILE A 118 1.37 -5.62 7.10
CA ILE A 118 1.38 -5.23 5.68
C ILE A 118 0.12 -5.75 5.01
N SER A 119 -0.54 -4.91 4.22
CA SER A 119 -1.63 -5.32 3.33
C SER A 119 -1.27 -4.95 1.89
N ARG A 120 -1.63 -5.79 0.92
CA ARG A 120 -1.29 -5.58 -0.49
C ARG A 120 -2.54 -5.65 -1.37
N CYS A 121 -2.84 -4.53 -2.02
CA CYS A 121 -3.77 -4.47 -3.13
C CYS A 121 -2.98 -4.40 -4.45
N ARG A 122 -3.46 -5.13 -5.45
CA ARG A 122 -2.90 -5.18 -6.79
C ARG A 122 -4.01 -4.91 -7.80
N TRP A 123 -3.79 -3.95 -8.68
CA TRP A 123 -4.68 -3.71 -9.81
C TRP A 123 -4.36 -4.69 -10.94
N THR A 124 -5.37 -5.22 -11.63
CA THR A 124 -5.21 -6.13 -12.76
C THR A 124 -6.13 -5.72 -13.91
N PRO A 125 -5.61 -5.55 -15.14
CA PRO A 125 -6.42 -5.20 -16.30
C PRO A 125 -7.38 -6.35 -16.66
N LEU A 126 -8.57 -6.00 -17.12
CA LEU A 126 -9.49 -6.93 -17.78
C LEU A 126 -8.92 -7.24 -19.17
N LYS A 127 -8.39 -8.46 -19.36
CA LYS A 127 -8.04 -8.91 -20.70
C LYS A 127 -9.32 -9.12 -21.50
N SER A 128 -9.39 -8.51 -22.69
CA SER A 128 -10.48 -8.73 -23.65
C SER A 128 -10.53 -10.19 -24.05
N GLY A 129 -11.47 -10.96 -23.49
CA GLY A 129 -11.87 -12.26 -24.03
C GLY A 129 -11.73 -13.49 -23.14
N ASN A 130 -11.39 -13.39 -21.86
CA ASN A 130 -11.52 -14.53 -20.93
C ASN A 130 -11.85 -14.04 -19.51
N GLU A 131 -13.13 -14.08 -19.15
CA GLU A 131 -13.58 -13.92 -17.76
C GLU A 131 -13.13 -15.08 -16.84
N GLU A 132 -12.47 -16.10 -17.40
CA GLU A 132 -12.02 -17.32 -16.69
C GLU A 132 -10.50 -17.42 -16.44
N ALA A 133 -9.74 -16.33 -16.55
CA ALA A 133 -8.31 -16.36 -16.19
C ALA A 133 -8.03 -16.16 -14.68
N THR A 134 -8.92 -16.64 -13.80
CA THR A 134 -8.65 -16.68 -12.34
C THR A 134 -8.22 -18.05 -11.82
N GLU A 135 -8.18 -19.08 -12.68
CA GLU A 135 -7.75 -20.44 -12.31
C GLU A 135 -6.24 -20.59 -11.97
N GLY A 136 -5.45 -19.51 -12.01
CA GLY A 136 -4.02 -19.52 -11.68
C GLY A 136 -3.59 -18.67 -10.48
N LEU A 137 -4.45 -17.82 -9.91
CA LEU A 137 -4.08 -16.88 -8.84
C LEU A 137 -4.35 -17.52 -7.46
N ARG A 138 -3.43 -18.37 -7.00
CA ARG A 138 -3.60 -19.20 -5.79
C ARG A 138 -3.75 -18.45 -4.45
N ASP A 139 -3.62 -17.12 -4.40
CA ASP A 139 -3.64 -16.37 -3.13
C ASP A 139 -4.34 -15.00 -3.24
N VAL A 140 -5.57 -14.95 -3.75
CA VAL A 140 -6.40 -13.72 -3.73
C VAL A 140 -7.44 -13.81 -2.62
N LEU A 141 -7.38 -12.87 -1.67
CA LEU A 141 -8.32 -12.78 -0.56
C LEU A 141 -9.66 -12.15 -0.99
N MET A 142 -9.62 -11.10 -1.81
CA MET A 142 -10.82 -10.35 -2.23
C MET A 142 -10.61 -9.65 -3.57
N ARG A 143 -11.69 -9.49 -4.35
CA ARG A 143 -11.72 -8.71 -5.60
C ARG A 143 -12.70 -7.55 -5.50
N SER A 144 -12.38 -6.41 -6.08
CA SER A 144 -13.29 -5.25 -6.16
C SER A 144 -14.52 -5.59 -6.99
N LYS A 145 -15.70 -5.21 -6.48
CA LYS A 145 -16.98 -5.41 -7.20
C LYS A 145 -17.08 -4.53 -8.44
N VAL A 146 -16.47 -3.35 -8.38
CA VAL A 146 -16.48 -2.35 -9.44
C VAL A 146 -15.15 -2.39 -10.18
N SER A 147 -15.20 -2.32 -11.51
CA SER A 147 -14.02 -2.12 -12.33
C SER A 147 -13.63 -0.64 -12.31
N GLN A 148 -12.33 -0.37 -12.28
CA GLN A 148 -11.79 0.99 -12.28
C GLN A 148 -10.84 1.17 -13.45
N THR A 149 -10.83 2.38 -13.99
CA THR A 149 -9.85 2.78 -15.01
C THR A 149 -8.58 3.27 -14.34
N VAL A 150 -7.48 2.56 -14.56
CA VAL A 150 -6.14 2.98 -14.14
C VAL A 150 -5.28 3.05 -15.39
N ASN A 151 -4.63 4.19 -15.60
CA ASN A 151 -3.73 4.38 -16.75
C ASN A 151 -4.37 4.06 -18.12
N GLN A 152 -5.63 4.48 -18.35
CA GLN A 152 -6.43 4.21 -19.56
C GLN A 152 -6.84 2.75 -19.77
N GLU A 153 -6.53 1.85 -18.84
CA GLU A 153 -6.96 0.46 -18.88
C GLU A 153 -8.06 0.21 -17.86
N HIS A 154 -9.04 -0.63 -18.20
CA HIS A 154 -10.11 -1.03 -17.28
C HIS A 154 -9.73 -2.33 -16.58
N GLY A 155 -9.87 -2.36 -15.25
CA GLY A 155 -9.42 -3.50 -14.45
C GLY A 155 -10.10 -3.61 -13.09
N HIS A 156 -9.68 -4.57 -12.29
CA HIS A 156 -10.14 -4.76 -10.92
C HIS A 156 -8.99 -4.69 -9.94
N TRP A 157 -9.29 -4.24 -8.72
CA TRP A 157 -8.38 -4.39 -7.60
C TRP A 157 -8.55 -5.77 -6.97
N LEU A 158 -7.42 -6.38 -6.62
CA LEU A 158 -7.31 -7.65 -5.93
C LEU A 158 -6.56 -7.41 -4.63
N LEU A 159 -7.13 -7.84 -3.52
CA LEU A 159 -6.46 -7.91 -2.23
C LEU A 159 -5.77 -9.26 -2.14
N ASP A 160 -4.44 -9.28 -2.24
CA ASP A 160 -3.69 -10.53 -2.20
C ASP A 160 -3.54 -11.01 -0.75
N PHE A 161 -3.15 -10.11 0.16
CA PHE A 161 -3.10 -10.41 1.59
C PHE A 161 -3.39 -9.19 2.44
N GLN A 162 -3.83 -9.46 3.66
CA GLN A 162 -4.24 -8.45 4.63
C GLN A 162 -3.63 -8.78 6.00
N ARG A 163 -3.05 -7.76 6.66
CA ARG A 163 -2.46 -7.86 8.01
C ARG A 163 -1.30 -8.89 8.09
N TYR A 164 -0.47 -8.95 7.07
CA TYR A 164 0.69 -9.82 7.07
C TYR A 164 1.72 -9.38 8.12
N THR A 165 2.00 -10.24 9.09
CA THR A 165 2.93 -9.97 10.20
C THR A 165 4.06 -11.00 10.32
N ARG A 166 4.16 -12.01 9.45
CA ARG A 166 5.18 -13.07 9.59
C ARG A 166 6.62 -12.56 9.58
N HIS A 167 6.87 -11.40 8.95
CA HIS A 167 8.18 -10.73 8.98
C HIS A 167 8.57 -10.16 10.37
N LEU A 168 7.63 -10.16 11.32
CA LEU A 168 7.86 -9.78 12.71
C LEU A 168 8.15 -10.99 13.61
N ASP A 169 7.90 -12.21 13.13
CA ASP A 169 8.15 -13.43 13.89
C ASP A 169 9.65 -13.55 14.15
N ARG A 170 10.03 -13.57 15.43
CA ARG A 170 11.44 -13.59 15.86
C ARG A 170 12.18 -14.84 15.38
N ASP A 171 11.46 -15.93 15.15
CA ASP A 171 12.02 -17.20 14.69
C ASP A 171 12.42 -17.19 13.20
N HIS A 172 12.07 -16.13 12.46
CA HIS A 172 12.37 -15.97 11.03
C HIS A 172 13.36 -14.81 10.76
N ARG A 173 14.08 -14.33 11.79
CA ARG A 173 15.08 -13.26 11.68
C ARG A 173 16.51 -13.74 11.89
#